data_AF-A0A535FA70-F1
#
_entry.id   AF-A0A535FA70-F1
#
_cell.length_a   1.000
_cell.length_b   1.000
_cell.length_c   1.000
_cell.angle_alpha   90.00
_cell.angle_beta   90.00
_cell.angle_gamma   90.00
#
_symmetry.space_group_name_H-M   'P 1'
#
loop_
_entity.id
_entity.type
_entity.pdbx_description
1 polymer ?
#
loop_
_entity_poly.entity_id
_entity_poly.type
_entity_poly.pdbx_seq_one_letter_code
_entity_poly.pdbx_strand_id
1 'polypeptide(L)'
;MGSGITCIVTIHGIGFQEPPLDGVAGYADDLHMNLCSALNQDGDELLSDDPGRQQYQVGTSVPIYVQSVWPPRSRRREDGLKRLGSWDEDHLTVSVADAPLVKGNARIAHVALVYSGLEGEGPEVEASVITGGMAAVSARHYSHVTALLDLLFLDIMQPLVQSLWTNMLEPHPQDNTGPRPSLRIRQDEGYPHHNGSTRHLGGIMALLRQLENDVAVYVCHNGRRQRVRSFILDALLRLAFRKDVESIVLNTHSNGTVIGLDVLQELPPIAAKKIRAVITAGSPIRKYVDLFGWGEHLAVVPKIKRWDNFLDAQDIVADRLRPRAGWRRGDEEPAEEELVGIYQALDYSKGELSPMPINDIHVNNMTNSPVGGLRAHNYWENTKEFIPAVVKILRDVMAEAELDVV
;
A
#
# COMPACT_ATOMS: atom_id res chain seq x y z
N MET A 1 30.18 -12.91 9.11
CA MET A 1 28.73 -12.99 9.37
C MET A 1 28.08 -12.28 8.20
N GLY A 2 27.18 -12.93 7.45
CA GLY A 2 26.59 -12.34 6.24
C GLY A 2 25.66 -11.18 6.60
N SER A 3 25.66 -10.12 5.79
CA SER A 3 24.70 -9.01 5.90
C SER A 3 23.27 -9.55 5.80
N GLY A 4 22.37 -9.17 6.72
CA GLY A 4 20.98 -9.61 6.70
C GLY A 4 20.15 -9.03 5.54
N ILE A 5 18.94 -9.55 5.36
CA ILE A 5 18.03 -9.24 4.25
C ILE A 5 17.30 -7.92 4.49
N THR A 6 17.21 -7.09 3.46
CA THR A 6 16.32 -5.92 3.42
C THR A 6 15.01 -6.29 2.71
N CYS A 7 13.88 -6.20 3.40
CA CYS A 7 12.57 -6.46 2.80
C CYS A 7 11.91 -5.17 2.36
N ILE A 8 11.62 -5.01 1.07
CA ILE A 8 10.66 -4.01 0.59
C ILE A 8 9.26 -4.63 0.61
N VAL A 9 8.38 -4.06 1.45
CA VAL A 9 7.01 -4.55 1.64
C VAL A 9 6.05 -3.59 0.95
N THR A 10 5.37 -4.09 -0.08
CA THR A 10 4.42 -3.30 -0.86
C THR A 10 3.00 -3.45 -0.33
N ILE A 11 2.38 -2.30 -0.03
CA ILE A 11 0.97 -2.18 0.40
C ILE A 11 0.28 -1.22 -0.56
N HIS A 12 -0.51 -1.77 -1.48
CA HIS A 12 -1.37 -0.97 -2.34
C HIS A 12 -2.71 -0.68 -1.65
N GLY A 13 -3.45 0.34 -2.09
CA GLY A 13 -4.83 0.62 -1.66
C GLY A 13 -5.85 -0.43 -2.09
N ILE A 14 -6.95 -0.51 -1.34
CA ILE A 14 -8.09 -1.40 -1.55
C ILE A 14 -8.66 -1.25 -2.97
N GLY A 15 -8.99 -2.37 -3.61
CA GLY A 15 -9.60 -2.44 -4.94
C GLY A 15 -8.60 -2.59 -6.09
N PHE A 16 -7.31 -2.67 -5.79
CA PHE A 16 -6.22 -2.73 -6.80
C PHE A 16 -5.11 -3.74 -6.44
N GLN A 17 -5.13 -4.29 -5.23
CA GLN A 17 -4.17 -5.27 -4.71
C GLN A 17 -4.44 -6.70 -5.21
N GLU A 18 -4.57 -6.87 -6.53
CA GLU A 18 -4.92 -8.14 -7.16
C GLU A 18 -3.73 -9.12 -7.18
N PRO A 19 -3.89 -10.37 -6.67
CA PRO A 19 -2.84 -11.39 -6.78
C PRO A 19 -2.65 -11.81 -8.25
N PRO A 20 -1.51 -12.41 -8.62
CA PRO A 20 -1.35 -13.00 -9.93
C PRO A 20 -2.37 -14.13 -10.14
N LEU A 21 -2.93 -14.22 -11.35
CA LEU A 21 -3.82 -15.28 -11.81
C LEU A 21 -3.20 -15.99 -13.00
N ASP A 22 -3.76 -17.13 -13.41
CA ASP A 22 -3.24 -17.85 -14.59
C ASP A 22 -3.27 -16.96 -15.84
N GLY A 23 -2.10 -16.77 -16.47
CA GLY A 23 -1.94 -15.87 -17.61
C GLY A 23 -1.97 -14.36 -17.28
N VAL A 24 -2.08 -13.97 -16.01
CA VAL A 24 -2.26 -12.56 -15.59
C VAL A 24 -1.28 -12.19 -14.48
N ALA A 25 -0.45 -11.18 -14.75
CA ALA A 25 0.47 -10.62 -13.77
C ALA A 25 -0.26 -10.10 -12.52
N GLY A 26 0.39 -10.11 -11.36
CA GLY A 26 -0.17 -9.49 -10.14
C GLY A 26 0.10 -7.98 -10.09
N TYR A 27 -0.51 -7.28 -9.13
CA TYR A 27 -0.44 -5.82 -9.05
C TYR A 27 0.98 -5.26 -8.85
N ALA A 28 1.89 -6.03 -8.23
CA ALA A 28 3.24 -5.59 -7.88
C ALA A 28 4.31 -6.10 -8.86
N ASP A 29 3.92 -6.79 -9.93
CA ASP A 29 4.87 -7.42 -10.88
C ASP A 29 5.68 -6.36 -11.63
N ASP A 30 5.05 -5.29 -12.13
CA ASP A 30 5.76 -4.25 -12.86
C ASP A 30 6.72 -3.46 -11.97
N LEU A 31 6.32 -3.17 -10.73
CA LEU A 31 7.22 -2.59 -9.73
C LEU A 31 8.42 -3.50 -9.50
N HIS A 32 8.18 -4.79 -9.28
CA HIS A 32 9.23 -5.77 -9.03
C HIS A 32 10.20 -5.87 -10.22
N MET A 33 9.66 -6.01 -11.43
CA MET A 33 10.44 -6.08 -12.67
C MET A 33 11.31 -4.83 -12.85
N ASN A 34 10.75 -3.63 -12.66
CA ASN A 34 11.48 -2.38 -12.79
C ASN A 34 12.58 -2.26 -11.71
N LEU A 35 12.31 -2.67 -10.47
CA LEU A 35 13.31 -2.71 -9.40
C LEU A 35 14.41 -3.73 -9.68
N CYS A 36 14.08 -4.94 -10.14
CA CYS A 36 15.06 -5.96 -10.53
C CYS A 36 15.95 -5.44 -11.65
N SER A 37 15.34 -4.86 -12.68
CA SER A 37 16.08 -4.26 -13.80
C SER A 37 17.01 -3.13 -13.37
N ALA A 38 16.67 -2.38 -12.32
CA ALA A 38 17.48 -1.26 -11.84
C ALA A 38 18.53 -1.65 -10.76
N LEU A 39 18.21 -2.60 -9.88
CA LEU A 39 19.09 -3.03 -8.79
C LEU A 39 20.20 -3.96 -9.26
N ASN A 40 19.92 -4.79 -10.28
CA ASN A 40 20.82 -5.84 -10.73
C ASN A 40 21.68 -5.43 -11.95
N GLN A 41 21.74 -4.14 -12.29
CA GLN A 41 22.45 -3.64 -13.50
C GLN A 41 23.96 -3.88 -13.48
N ASP A 42 24.56 -3.93 -12.30
CA ASP A 42 26.02 -3.99 -12.10
C ASP A 42 26.57 -5.43 -12.07
N GLY A 43 25.74 -6.44 -12.38
CA GLY A 43 26.10 -7.87 -12.34
C GLY A 43 25.98 -8.51 -10.96
N ASP A 44 25.79 -7.71 -9.91
CA ASP A 44 25.44 -8.17 -8.57
C ASP A 44 23.92 -8.30 -8.44
N GLU A 45 23.42 -9.53 -8.28
CA GLU A 45 22.00 -9.79 -8.02
C GLU A 45 21.66 -9.34 -6.59
N LEU A 46 21.17 -8.11 -6.43
CA LEU A 46 20.78 -7.55 -5.14
C LEU A 46 19.34 -7.91 -4.77
N LEU A 47 18.42 -7.80 -5.72
CA LEU A 47 17.01 -8.20 -5.57
C LEU A 47 16.78 -9.51 -6.32
N SER A 48 16.30 -10.53 -5.60
CA SER A 48 15.93 -11.81 -6.21
C SER A 48 14.43 -11.95 -6.42
N ASP A 49 14.08 -12.75 -7.41
CA ASP A 49 12.72 -13.27 -7.58
C ASP A 49 12.28 -14.15 -6.41
N ASP A 50 10.96 -14.28 -6.28
CA ASP A 50 10.29 -15.23 -5.40
C ASP A 50 10.94 -16.64 -5.40
N PRO A 51 11.55 -17.06 -4.27
CA PRO A 51 12.09 -18.41 -4.09
C PRO A 51 11.06 -19.52 -4.22
N GLY A 52 9.83 -19.24 -3.79
CA GLY A 52 8.69 -20.16 -3.82
C GLY A 52 7.73 -19.85 -4.96
N ARG A 53 8.24 -19.35 -6.10
CA ARG A 53 7.44 -18.95 -7.26
C ARG A 53 6.44 -20.05 -7.61
N GLN A 54 5.17 -19.65 -7.69
CA GLN A 54 4.05 -20.51 -8.03
C GLN A 54 3.88 -20.60 -9.54
N GLN A 55 3.33 -21.73 -10.02
CA GLN A 55 3.20 -22.00 -11.47
C GLN A 55 2.33 -21.00 -12.22
N TYR A 56 1.34 -20.41 -11.56
CA TYR A 56 0.42 -19.43 -12.15
C TYR A 56 1.02 -18.02 -12.26
N GLN A 57 2.20 -17.75 -11.69
CA GLN A 57 2.87 -16.46 -11.83
C GLN A 57 3.57 -16.39 -13.19
N VAL A 58 3.11 -15.51 -14.07
CA VAL A 58 3.54 -15.45 -15.48
C VAL A 58 4.60 -14.40 -15.81
N GLY A 59 5.05 -13.59 -14.85
CA GLY A 59 6.10 -12.57 -15.06
C GLY A 59 7.52 -13.14 -15.22
N THR A 60 8.41 -12.46 -15.93
CA THR A 60 9.83 -12.85 -16.00
C THR A 60 10.48 -12.79 -14.63
N SER A 61 10.11 -11.76 -13.86
CA SER A 61 10.57 -11.50 -12.51
C SER A 61 9.36 -11.19 -11.62
N VAL A 62 9.26 -11.79 -10.43
CA VAL A 62 8.03 -11.74 -9.61
C VAL A 62 8.32 -11.60 -8.11
N PRO A 63 7.51 -10.79 -7.39
CA PRO A 63 7.64 -10.65 -5.95
C PRO A 63 7.00 -11.83 -5.19
N ILE A 64 7.29 -11.89 -3.89
CA ILE A 64 6.67 -12.81 -2.96
C ILE A 64 5.26 -12.29 -2.62
N TYR A 65 4.23 -12.88 -3.23
CA TYR A 65 2.84 -12.56 -2.90
C TYR A 65 2.37 -13.24 -1.61
N VAL A 66 2.03 -12.46 -0.60
CA VAL A 66 1.47 -12.96 0.66
C VAL A 66 0.00 -12.60 0.71
N GLN A 67 -0.86 -13.62 0.66
CA GLN A 67 -2.30 -13.44 0.52
C GLN A 67 -3.04 -13.75 1.83
N SER A 68 -3.99 -12.91 2.21
CA SER A 68 -4.80 -13.10 3.42
C SER A 68 -5.82 -14.25 3.29
N VAL A 69 -6.11 -14.65 2.06
CA VAL A 69 -7.00 -15.74 1.69
C VAL A 69 -6.21 -16.67 0.78
N TRP A 70 -5.68 -17.76 1.33
CA TRP A 70 -4.83 -18.69 0.59
C TRP A 70 -5.02 -20.15 1.04
N PRO A 71 -5.24 -21.13 0.13
CA PRO A 71 -5.51 -20.97 -1.31
C PRO A 71 -6.75 -20.10 -1.58
N PRO A 72 -6.98 -19.65 -2.83
CA PRO A 72 -8.14 -18.83 -3.17
C PRO A 72 -9.46 -19.42 -2.65
N ARG A 73 -10.39 -18.56 -2.21
CA ARG A 73 -11.68 -18.94 -1.58
C ARG A 73 -11.58 -19.76 -0.29
N SER A 74 -10.39 -19.94 0.27
CA SER A 74 -10.24 -20.48 1.61
C SER A 74 -10.41 -19.39 2.66
N ARG A 75 -10.60 -19.76 3.92
CA ARG A 75 -10.45 -18.83 5.06
C ARG A 75 -9.13 -19.06 5.81
N ARG A 76 -8.12 -19.60 5.11
CA ARG A 76 -6.86 -20.04 5.70
C ARG A 76 -5.80 -18.97 5.59
N ARG A 77 -5.96 -17.90 6.37
CA ARG A 77 -5.01 -16.78 6.45
C ARG A 77 -3.58 -17.23 6.75
N GLU A 78 -3.42 -18.18 7.68
CA GLU A 78 -2.10 -18.67 8.07
C GLU A 78 -1.34 -19.30 6.90
N ASP A 79 -2.02 -19.99 6.00
CA ASP A 79 -1.37 -20.67 4.88
C ASP A 79 -0.72 -19.67 3.89
N GLY A 80 -1.28 -18.47 3.77
CA GLY A 80 -0.63 -17.39 3.01
C GLY A 80 0.52 -16.74 3.77
N LEU A 81 0.36 -16.52 5.09
CA LEU A 81 1.40 -15.93 5.94
C LEU A 81 2.62 -16.83 6.15
N LYS A 82 2.47 -18.16 6.04
CA LYS A 82 3.58 -19.13 6.09
C LYS A 82 4.69 -18.84 5.08
N ARG A 83 4.39 -18.11 3.99
CA ARG A 83 5.39 -17.62 3.05
C ARG A 83 6.44 -16.69 3.67
N LEU A 84 6.10 -16.06 4.79
CA LEU A 84 7.00 -15.22 5.59
C LEU A 84 7.64 -15.99 6.75
N GLY A 85 7.34 -17.28 6.89
CA GLY A 85 7.71 -18.14 8.00
C GLY A 85 6.56 -18.39 8.96
N SER A 86 6.77 -19.32 9.88
CA SER A 86 5.79 -19.69 10.91
C SER A 86 6.31 -19.27 12.27
N TRP A 87 5.43 -18.76 13.13
CA TRP A 87 5.77 -18.55 14.54
C TRP A 87 6.19 -19.88 15.17
N ASP A 88 7.17 -19.82 16.06
CA ASP A 88 7.43 -20.91 17.01
C ASP A 88 6.28 -21.02 18.03
N GLU A 89 6.28 -22.07 18.84
CA GLU A 89 5.21 -22.33 19.84
C GLU A 89 5.06 -21.18 20.84
N ASP A 90 6.16 -20.48 21.14
CA ASP A 90 6.21 -19.37 22.10
C ASP A 90 5.91 -17.99 21.47
N HIS A 91 5.73 -17.92 20.14
CA HIS A 91 5.60 -16.67 19.37
C HIS A 91 6.73 -15.66 19.61
N LEU A 92 7.94 -16.14 19.87
CA LEU A 92 9.12 -15.32 20.12
C LEU A 92 10.03 -15.23 18.89
N THR A 93 10.00 -16.24 18.03
CA THR A 93 10.79 -16.26 16.80
C THR A 93 10.00 -16.82 15.64
N VAL A 94 10.47 -16.52 14.43
CA VAL A 94 9.87 -17.03 13.20
C VAL A 94 10.79 -18.07 12.59
N SER A 95 10.27 -19.27 12.42
CA SER A 95 10.91 -20.35 11.67
C SER A 95 10.94 -20.02 10.18
N VAL A 96 12.12 -20.11 9.58
CA VAL A 96 12.40 -19.73 8.19
C VAL A 96 12.60 -20.94 7.26
N ALA A 97 12.58 -22.17 7.80
CA ALA A 97 13.01 -23.38 7.11
C ALA A 97 12.33 -23.59 5.74
N ASP A 98 11.01 -23.35 5.69
CA ASP A 98 10.19 -23.53 4.49
C ASP A 98 9.75 -22.19 3.87
N ALA A 99 10.41 -21.09 4.25
CA ALA A 99 10.04 -19.74 3.86
C ALA A 99 11.26 -18.87 3.49
N PRO A 100 12.08 -19.28 2.50
CA PRO A 100 13.15 -18.44 1.99
C PRO A 100 12.61 -17.15 1.37
N LEU A 101 13.25 -16.02 1.68
CA LEU A 101 12.87 -14.71 1.14
C LEU A 101 13.73 -14.28 -0.05
N VAL A 102 14.93 -14.86 -0.21
CA VAL A 102 15.87 -14.53 -1.28
C VAL A 102 16.47 -15.79 -1.92
N LYS A 103 16.93 -15.66 -3.16
CA LYS A 103 17.72 -16.70 -3.87
C LYS A 103 19.20 -16.33 -3.88
N GLY A 104 20.06 -17.35 -3.84
CA GLY A 104 21.51 -17.17 -4.00
C GLY A 104 22.09 -16.21 -2.97
N ASN A 105 22.84 -15.20 -3.44
CA ASN A 105 23.47 -14.19 -2.60
C ASN A 105 22.69 -12.86 -2.55
N ALA A 106 21.46 -12.85 -3.07
CA ALA A 106 20.63 -11.64 -3.04
C ALA A 106 20.34 -11.22 -1.60
N ARG A 107 20.18 -9.91 -1.43
CA ARG A 107 20.06 -9.27 -0.11
C ARG A 107 18.80 -8.45 0.05
N ILE A 108 18.03 -8.31 -1.02
CA ILE A 108 16.75 -7.62 -1.04
C ILE A 108 15.66 -8.63 -1.41
N ALA A 109 14.58 -8.64 -0.64
CA ALA A 109 13.36 -9.36 -0.94
C ALA A 109 12.21 -8.38 -1.16
N HIS A 110 11.41 -8.59 -2.21
CA HIS A 110 10.18 -7.81 -2.44
C HIS A 110 8.97 -8.66 -2.05
N VAL A 111 8.25 -8.21 -1.02
CA VAL A 111 7.03 -8.83 -0.50
C VAL A 111 5.83 -7.97 -0.89
N ALA A 112 4.87 -8.55 -1.62
CA ALA A 112 3.63 -7.88 -2.02
C ALA A 112 2.44 -8.42 -1.21
N LEU A 113 1.79 -7.57 -0.42
CA LEU A 113 0.67 -7.98 0.43
C LEU A 113 -0.65 -7.92 -0.35
N VAL A 114 -1.45 -8.98 -0.24
CA VAL A 114 -2.79 -9.10 -0.84
C VAL A 114 -3.77 -9.42 0.27
N TYR A 115 -4.53 -8.43 0.71
CA TYR A 115 -5.53 -8.58 1.78
C TYR A 115 -6.97 -8.61 1.24
N SER A 116 -7.06 -9.03 -0.01
CA SER A 116 -8.27 -9.15 -0.79
C SER A 116 -9.21 -10.19 -0.14
N GLY A 117 -10.49 -9.84 0.06
CA GLY A 117 -11.50 -10.71 0.70
C GLY A 117 -11.68 -10.56 2.22
N LEU A 118 -10.77 -9.84 2.92
CA LEU A 118 -11.00 -9.43 4.32
C LEU A 118 -12.00 -8.27 4.44
N GLU A 119 -12.24 -7.57 3.33
CA GLU A 119 -13.13 -6.41 3.20
C GLU A 119 -14.62 -6.78 3.29
N GLY A 120 -15.00 -8.06 3.11
CA GLY A 120 -16.36 -8.60 3.26
C GLY A 120 -17.17 -8.69 1.96
N GLU A 121 -18.09 -9.65 1.85
CA GLU A 121 -19.02 -9.82 0.72
C GLU A 121 -20.38 -9.18 1.03
N GLY A 122 -20.71 -8.09 0.35
CA GLY A 122 -22.08 -7.52 0.33
C GLY A 122 -22.62 -6.92 1.64
N PRO A 123 -23.83 -6.35 1.60
CA PRO A 123 -24.51 -5.80 2.77
C PRO A 123 -25.05 -6.96 3.63
N GLU A 124 -24.46 -7.19 4.80
CA GLU A 124 -24.96 -8.18 5.76
C GLU A 124 -26.32 -7.70 6.34
N VAL A 125 -27.36 -8.53 6.23
CA VAL A 125 -28.73 -8.18 6.65
C VAL A 125 -28.85 -7.98 8.18
N GLU A 126 -28.04 -8.68 8.98
CA GLU A 126 -27.90 -8.39 10.42
C GLU A 126 -27.25 -7.03 10.68
N ALA A 127 -26.35 -6.59 9.79
CA ALA A 127 -25.72 -5.28 9.86
C ALA A 127 -26.71 -4.16 9.56
N SER A 128 -27.76 -4.34 8.74
CA SER A 128 -28.79 -3.31 8.55
C SER A 128 -29.64 -3.08 9.81
N VAL A 129 -29.83 -4.11 10.65
CA VAL A 129 -30.61 -4.01 11.89
C VAL A 129 -29.77 -3.41 13.02
N ILE A 130 -28.50 -3.79 13.14
CA ILE A 130 -27.57 -3.19 14.10
C ILE A 130 -27.20 -1.76 13.67
N THR A 131 -27.00 -1.51 12.37
CA THR A 131 -26.79 -0.15 11.83
C THR A 131 -28.06 0.69 11.97
N GLY A 132 -29.26 0.12 11.80
CA GLY A 132 -30.52 0.81 12.08
C GLY A 132 -30.71 1.14 13.56
N GLY A 133 -30.33 0.23 14.46
CA GLY A 133 -30.39 0.43 15.91
C GLY A 133 -29.34 1.41 16.44
N MET A 134 -28.11 1.36 15.91
CA MET A 134 -27.05 2.31 16.26
C MET A 134 -27.22 3.66 15.56
N ALA A 135 -27.82 3.73 14.36
CA ALA A 135 -28.17 4.97 13.70
C ALA A 135 -29.29 5.71 14.44
N ALA A 136 -30.26 5.00 15.03
CA ALA A 136 -31.31 5.62 15.85
C ALA A 136 -30.77 6.26 17.14
N VAL A 137 -29.69 5.71 17.71
CA VAL A 137 -29.05 6.22 18.94
C VAL A 137 -27.91 7.21 18.66
N SER A 138 -27.32 7.18 17.45
CA SER A 138 -26.09 7.93 17.11
C SER A 138 -26.25 8.96 15.98
N ALA A 139 -27.49 9.29 15.60
CA ALA A 139 -27.86 10.20 14.51
C ALA A 139 -27.25 11.62 14.56
N ARG A 140 -26.54 12.00 15.63
CA ARG A 140 -25.83 13.29 15.74
C ARG A 140 -24.33 13.26 15.40
N HIS A 141 -23.68 12.09 15.38
CA HIS A 141 -22.22 12.01 15.13
C HIS A 141 -21.86 11.40 13.77
N TYR A 142 -22.68 10.48 13.23
CA TYR A 142 -22.35 9.77 11.98
C TYR A 142 -22.91 10.38 10.70
N SER A 143 -23.87 11.32 10.78
CA SER A 143 -24.35 12.08 9.61
C SER A 143 -23.26 12.95 8.97
N HIS A 144 -22.23 13.32 9.76
CA HIS A 144 -21.07 14.06 9.28
C HIS A 144 -20.08 13.16 8.55
N VAL A 145 -19.85 11.92 9.04
CA VAL A 145 -18.85 11.00 8.47
C VAL A 145 -19.25 10.53 7.07
N THR A 146 -20.53 10.23 6.83
CA THR A 146 -21.01 9.85 5.49
C THR A 146 -20.92 11.02 4.52
N ALA A 147 -21.29 12.23 4.94
CA ALA A 147 -21.15 13.42 4.09
C ALA A 147 -19.68 13.78 3.80
N LEU A 148 -18.76 13.51 4.73
CA LEU A 148 -17.32 13.69 4.55
C LEU A 148 -16.71 12.62 3.63
N LEU A 149 -17.23 11.40 3.66
CA LEU A 149 -16.90 10.36 2.69
C LEU A 149 -17.41 10.68 1.29
N ASP A 150 -18.65 11.19 1.19
CA ASP A 150 -19.20 11.66 -0.08
C ASP A 150 -18.31 12.77 -0.67
N LEU A 151 -17.85 13.73 0.16
CA LEU A 151 -16.91 14.77 -0.25
C LEU A 151 -15.54 14.21 -0.67
N LEU A 152 -14.95 13.32 0.12
CA LEU A 152 -13.71 12.62 -0.22
C LEU A 152 -13.84 11.88 -1.57
N PHE A 153 -14.98 11.23 -1.80
CA PHE A 153 -15.21 10.45 -3.00
C PHE A 153 -15.46 11.34 -4.24
N LEU A 154 -16.25 12.40 -4.09
CA LEU A 154 -16.49 13.39 -5.14
C LEU A 154 -15.19 14.13 -5.53
N ASP A 155 -14.32 14.42 -4.55
CA ASP A 155 -13.07 15.16 -4.79
C ASP A 155 -11.90 14.27 -5.27
N ILE A 156 -11.81 13.02 -4.81
CA ILE A 156 -10.70 12.10 -5.15
C ILE A 156 -11.08 11.11 -6.23
N MET A 157 -12.20 10.41 -6.08
CA MET A 157 -12.48 9.20 -6.84
C MET A 157 -13.26 9.48 -8.11
N GLN A 158 -14.18 10.44 -8.09
CA GLN A 158 -14.93 10.83 -9.28
C GLN A 158 -14.00 11.33 -10.40
N PRO A 159 -13.02 12.24 -10.17
CA PRO A 159 -12.18 12.71 -11.26
C PRO A 159 -11.12 11.67 -11.67
N LEU A 160 -10.69 10.80 -10.74
CA LEU A 160 -9.79 9.67 -11.00
C LEU A 160 -10.45 8.67 -11.96
N VAL A 161 -11.70 8.32 -11.70
CA VAL A 161 -12.47 7.42 -12.56
C VAL A 161 -12.93 8.10 -13.84
N GLN A 162 -13.17 9.42 -13.82
CA GLN A 162 -13.47 10.17 -15.03
C GLN A 162 -12.24 10.28 -15.96
N SER A 163 -11.02 10.28 -15.40
CA SER A 163 -9.78 10.16 -16.18
C SER A 163 -9.59 8.75 -16.77
N LEU A 164 -9.93 7.69 -16.01
CA LEU A 164 -10.03 6.32 -16.55
C LEU A 164 -11.05 6.26 -17.71
N TRP A 165 -12.18 6.94 -17.57
CA TRP A 165 -13.28 6.99 -18.54
C TRP A 165 -12.90 7.64 -19.87
N THR A 166 -12.30 8.84 -19.84
CA THR A 166 -11.88 9.54 -21.07
C THR A 166 -10.87 8.72 -21.87
N ASN A 167 -9.98 8.01 -21.16
CA ASN A 167 -8.94 7.20 -21.78
C ASN A 167 -9.43 5.81 -22.25
N MET A 168 -10.53 5.27 -21.70
CA MET A 168 -11.18 4.06 -22.24
C MET A 168 -12.04 4.33 -23.48
N LEU A 169 -12.46 5.57 -23.72
CA LEU A 169 -13.28 5.97 -24.87
C LEU A 169 -12.48 6.45 -26.07
N GLU A 170 -11.17 6.69 -25.94
CA GLU A 170 -10.31 6.89 -27.10
C GLU A 170 -10.11 5.56 -27.84
N PRO A 171 -10.48 5.47 -29.13
CA PRO A 171 -10.32 4.26 -29.91
C PRO A 171 -8.83 4.06 -30.22
N HIS A 172 -8.11 3.38 -29.34
CA HIS A 172 -6.85 2.75 -29.73
C HIS A 172 -7.15 1.42 -30.41
N PRO A 173 -6.59 1.15 -31.60
CA PRO A 173 -6.73 -0.17 -32.22
C PRO A 173 -6.17 -1.21 -31.24
N GLN A 174 -7.04 -2.15 -30.86
CA GLN A 174 -6.68 -3.29 -30.03
C GLN A 174 -5.71 -4.19 -30.79
N ASP A 175 -4.41 -3.89 -30.70
CA ASP A 175 -3.40 -4.93 -30.78
C ASP A 175 -3.33 -5.59 -29.40
N ASN A 176 -3.93 -6.78 -29.30
CA ASN A 176 -3.95 -7.66 -28.12
C ASN A 176 -2.55 -8.21 -27.72
N THR A 177 -1.49 -7.51 -28.10
CA THR A 177 -0.08 -7.91 -27.90
C THR A 177 0.74 -6.85 -27.14
N GLY A 178 0.14 -5.72 -26.75
CA GLY A 178 0.80 -4.69 -25.94
C GLY A 178 0.86 -5.02 -24.44
N PRO A 179 1.92 -4.57 -23.72
CA PRO A 179 1.99 -4.68 -22.27
C PRO A 179 0.80 -3.93 -21.62
N ARG A 180 0.12 -4.61 -20.69
CA ARG A 180 -1.04 -4.08 -19.95
C ARG A 180 -0.54 -3.25 -18.76
N PRO A 181 -1.20 -2.13 -18.40
CA PRO A 181 -0.73 -1.25 -17.33
C PRO A 181 -0.80 -1.91 -15.95
N SER A 182 0.12 -1.52 -15.06
CA SER A 182 0.27 -2.07 -13.70
C SER A 182 -0.92 -1.77 -12.79
N LEU A 183 -1.49 -0.57 -12.92
CA LEU A 183 -2.61 -0.10 -12.12
C LEU A 183 -3.92 -0.63 -12.70
N ARG A 184 -4.44 -1.72 -12.11
CA ARG A 184 -5.66 -2.40 -12.53
C ARG A 184 -6.70 -2.41 -11.42
N ILE A 185 -7.93 -2.10 -11.79
CA ILE A 185 -9.07 -2.39 -10.92
C ILE A 185 -9.19 -3.91 -10.79
N ARG A 186 -9.32 -4.37 -9.56
CA ARG A 186 -9.43 -5.77 -9.15
C ARG A 186 -10.54 -6.53 -9.90
N GLN A 187 -10.24 -7.74 -10.39
CA GLN A 187 -11.20 -8.60 -11.12
C GLN A 187 -11.26 -10.05 -10.60
N ASP A 188 -10.55 -10.40 -9.52
CA ASP A 188 -10.53 -11.78 -9.00
C ASP A 188 -11.85 -12.25 -8.40
N GLU A 189 -12.05 -13.57 -8.48
CA GLU A 189 -13.27 -14.25 -8.08
C GLU A 189 -13.54 -14.14 -6.56
N GLY A 190 -14.72 -13.66 -6.18
CA GLY A 190 -15.11 -13.34 -4.79
C GLY A 190 -15.25 -11.84 -4.53
N TYR A 191 -14.85 -11.01 -5.51
CA TYR A 191 -15.27 -9.62 -5.59
C TYR A 191 -16.66 -9.55 -6.23
N PRO A 192 -17.67 -8.86 -5.63
CA PRO A 192 -19.04 -8.92 -6.13
C PRO A 192 -19.15 -8.33 -7.54
N HIS A 193 -19.32 -9.20 -8.54
CA HIS A 193 -19.75 -8.80 -9.87
C HIS A 193 -21.27 -8.69 -9.87
N HIS A 194 -21.81 -7.50 -10.11
CA HIS A 194 -23.22 -7.38 -10.47
C HIS A 194 -23.41 -7.92 -11.89
N ASN A 195 -23.67 -9.22 -12.00
CA ASN A 195 -24.19 -9.86 -13.20
C ASN A 195 -25.60 -9.33 -13.48
N GLY A 196 -25.66 -8.22 -14.21
CA GLY A 196 -26.87 -7.64 -14.77
C GLY A 196 -26.63 -7.31 -16.23
N SER A 197 -27.09 -8.19 -17.10
CA SER A 197 -27.07 -8.05 -18.54
C SER A 197 -27.88 -6.83 -19.01
N THR A 198 -27.31 -5.63 -19.02
CA THR A 198 -27.78 -4.48 -19.82
C THR A 198 -26.66 -3.44 -20.01
N ARG A 199 -26.07 -3.46 -21.22
CA ARG A 199 -25.34 -2.37 -21.93
C ARG A 199 -24.62 -1.30 -21.07
N HIS A 200 -23.31 -1.50 -20.90
CA HIS A 200 -22.19 -0.53 -20.78
C HIS A 200 -22.24 0.67 -19.82
N LEU A 201 -23.38 1.17 -19.34
CA LEU A 201 -23.47 2.31 -18.41
C LEU A 201 -23.72 1.86 -16.96
N GLY A 202 -24.36 0.70 -16.75
CA GLY A 202 -24.70 0.19 -15.42
C GLY A 202 -23.53 -0.44 -14.63
N GLY A 203 -22.58 -1.07 -15.32
CA GLY A 203 -21.43 -1.72 -14.66
C GLY A 203 -20.40 -0.74 -14.08
N ILE A 204 -20.34 0.48 -14.62
CA ILE A 204 -19.32 1.47 -14.28
C ILE A 204 -19.71 2.27 -13.04
N MET A 205 -20.98 2.67 -12.93
CA MET A 205 -21.52 3.20 -11.68
C MET A 205 -21.46 2.18 -10.54
N ALA A 206 -21.56 0.89 -10.85
CA ALA A 206 -21.40 -0.17 -9.88
C ALA A 206 -19.95 -0.28 -9.38
N LEU A 207 -18.95 -0.21 -10.27
CA LEU A 207 -17.53 -0.18 -9.92
C LEU A 207 -17.15 1.04 -9.05
N LEU A 208 -17.68 2.22 -9.41
CA LEU A 208 -17.52 3.45 -8.64
C LEU A 208 -18.05 3.31 -7.22
N ARG A 209 -19.32 2.92 -7.09
CA ARG A 209 -19.95 2.67 -5.79
C ARG A 209 -19.25 1.59 -5.00
N GLN A 210 -18.62 0.62 -5.66
CA GLN A 210 -17.90 -0.44 -4.97
C GLN A 210 -16.59 0.06 -4.37
N LEU A 211 -15.81 0.84 -5.12
CA LEU A 211 -14.57 1.44 -4.61
C LEU A 211 -14.87 2.50 -3.54
N GLU A 212 -15.96 3.25 -3.70
CA GLU A 212 -16.56 4.12 -2.67
C GLU A 212 -16.87 3.34 -1.41
N ASN A 213 -17.65 2.26 -1.56
CA ASN A 213 -18.04 1.40 -0.46
C ASN A 213 -16.82 0.82 0.24
N ASP A 214 -15.80 0.36 -0.47
CA ASP A 214 -14.63 -0.27 0.13
C ASP A 214 -13.77 0.71 0.94
N VAL A 215 -13.60 1.94 0.43
CA VAL A 215 -12.93 3.03 1.16
C VAL A 215 -13.76 3.48 2.36
N ALA A 216 -15.05 3.74 2.15
CA ALA A 216 -16.00 4.09 3.20
C ALA A 216 -16.07 3.00 4.27
N VAL A 217 -16.00 1.74 3.86
CA VAL A 217 -15.99 0.57 4.72
C VAL A 217 -14.73 0.52 5.57
N TYR A 218 -13.55 0.72 4.98
CA TYR A 218 -12.31 0.74 5.75
C TYR A 218 -12.30 1.89 6.77
N VAL A 219 -12.85 3.05 6.40
CA VAL A 219 -12.94 4.23 7.28
C VAL A 219 -14.00 4.05 8.38
N CYS A 220 -15.19 3.54 8.04
CA CYS A 220 -16.35 3.53 8.94
C CYS A 220 -16.57 2.23 9.70
N HIS A 221 -16.04 1.09 9.24
CA HIS A 221 -16.28 -0.21 9.85
C HIS A 221 -15.03 -0.72 10.57
N ASN A 222 -14.96 -0.42 11.87
CA ASN A 222 -13.85 -0.85 12.76
C ASN A 222 -13.51 -2.34 12.63
N GLY A 223 -14.50 -3.22 12.45
CA GLY A 223 -14.27 -4.66 12.28
C GLY A 223 -13.55 -5.03 10.97
N ARG A 224 -13.85 -4.35 9.86
CA ARG A 224 -13.24 -4.59 8.54
C ARG A 224 -11.83 -3.98 8.49
N ARG A 225 -11.69 -2.75 9.00
CA ARG A 225 -10.41 -2.09 9.28
C ARG A 225 -9.49 -2.99 10.10
N GLN A 226 -9.99 -3.55 11.22
CA GLN A 226 -9.18 -4.41 12.08
C GLN A 226 -8.74 -5.71 11.40
N ARG A 227 -9.56 -6.30 10.53
CA ARG A 227 -9.13 -7.49 9.78
C ARG A 227 -7.96 -7.20 8.85
N VAL A 228 -8.07 -6.15 8.04
CA VAL A 228 -6.98 -5.72 7.15
C VAL A 228 -5.72 -5.37 7.95
N ARG A 229 -5.86 -4.54 9.00
CA ARG A 229 -4.76 -4.17 9.89
C ARG A 229 -4.08 -5.38 10.52
N SER A 230 -4.86 -6.29 11.09
CA SER A 230 -4.31 -7.47 11.77
C SER A 230 -3.51 -8.37 10.83
N PHE A 231 -3.90 -8.47 9.54
CA PHE A 231 -3.15 -9.24 8.55
C PHE A 231 -1.82 -8.59 8.22
N ILE A 232 -1.82 -7.30 7.92
CA ILE A 232 -0.60 -6.56 7.60
C ILE A 232 0.32 -6.50 8.82
N LEU A 233 -0.23 -6.29 10.02
CA LEU A 233 0.51 -6.30 11.28
C LEU A 233 1.24 -7.63 11.48
N ASP A 234 0.56 -8.77 11.31
CA ASP A 234 1.16 -10.10 11.44
C ASP A 234 2.24 -10.35 10.38
N ALA A 235 2.04 -9.89 9.14
CA ALA A 235 3.06 -9.97 8.10
C ALA A 235 4.32 -9.17 8.47
N LEU A 236 4.16 -7.94 8.96
CA LEU A 236 5.29 -7.09 9.40
C LEU A 236 5.97 -7.64 10.66
N LEU A 237 5.20 -8.16 11.61
CA LEU A 237 5.75 -8.81 12.81
C LEU A 237 6.56 -10.05 12.41
N ARG A 238 6.07 -10.88 11.48
CA ARG A 238 6.84 -12.05 11.03
C ARG A 238 8.17 -11.64 10.43
N LEU A 239 8.15 -10.66 9.52
CA LEU A 239 9.39 -10.12 8.94
C LEU A 239 10.31 -9.53 10.01
N ALA A 240 9.78 -8.82 10.99
CA ALA A 240 10.58 -8.20 12.03
C ALA A 240 11.19 -9.20 13.04
N PHE A 241 10.53 -10.33 13.30
CA PHE A 241 11.00 -11.34 14.25
C PHE A 241 11.81 -12.46 13.58
N ARG A 242 12.01 -12.38 12.26
CA ARG A 242 12.99 -13.20 11.54
C ARG A 242 14.41 -12.76 11.84
N LYS A 243 15.29 -13.72 12.11
CA LYS A 243 16.71 -13.48 12.40
C LYS A 243 17.53 -13.11 11.15
N ASP A 244 17.08 -13.54 9.98
CA ASP A 244 17.72 -13.28 8.69
C ASP A 244 17.29 -11.96 8.05
N VAL A 245 16.20 -11.33 8.52
CA VAL A 245 15.75 -10.01 8.07
C VAL A 245 16.40 -8.95 8.94
N GLU A 246 17.16 -8.05 8.34
CA GLU A 246 17.80 -6.93 9.04
C GLU A 246 16.88 -5.72 9.09
N SER A 247 16.33 -5.34 7.92
CA SER A 247 15.58 -4.11 7.75
C SER A 247 14.35 -4.31 6.88
N ILE A 248 13.37 -3.42 7.05
CA ILE A 248 12.11 -3.36 6.34
C ILE A 248 11.94 -1.95 5.79
N VAL A 249 11.59 -1.86 4.51
CA VAL A 249 11.17 -0.64 3.82
C VAL A 249 9.71 -0.80 3.43
N LEU A 250 8.83 0.07 3.95
CA LEU A 250 7.42 0.06 3.56
C LEU A 250 7.25 0.87 2.27
N ASN A 251 6.80 0.22 1.20
CA ASN A 251 6.43 0.87 -0.05
C ASN A 251 4.89 0.91 -0.16
N THR A 252 4.31 2.08 0.05
CA THR A 252 2.86 2.22 0.17
C THR A 252 2.31 3.12 -0.93
N HIS A 253 1.17 2.73 -1.51
CA HIS A 253 0.58 3.45 -2.65
C HIS A 253 -0.91 3.71 -2.45
N SER A 254 -1.37 4.90 -2.82
CA SER A 254 -2.78 5.30 -2.74
C SER A 254 -3.33 5.13 -1.31
N ASN A 255 -4.53 4.58 -1.13
CA ASN A 255 -5.08 4.24 0.20
C ASN A 255 -4.22 3.26 1.02
N GLY A 256 -3.29 2.53 0.38
CA GLY A 256 -2.31 1.69 1.07
C GLY A 256 -1.37 2.50 1.98
N THR A 257 -1.21 3.80 1.70
CA THR A 257 -0.46 4.73 2.56
C THR A 257 -1.15 4.94 3.91
N VAL A 258 -2.48 5.13 3.92
CA VAL A 258 -3.27 5.24 5.15
C VAL A 258 -3.23 3.94 5.94
N ILE A 259 -3.41 2.81 5.26
CA ILE A 259 -3.39 1.48 5.88
C ILE A 259 -2.01 1.15 6.48
N GLY A 260 -0.94 1.44 5.74
CA GLY A 260 0.43 1.21 6.20
C GLY A 260 0.77 2.01 7.45
N LEU A 261 0.37 3.29 7.51
CA LEU A 261 0.53 4.11 8.71
C LEU A 261 -0.30 3.62 9.89
N ASP A 262 -1.54 3.20 9.63
CA ASP A 262 -2.43 2.70 10.66
C ASP A 262 -1.89 1.44 11.34
N VAL A 263 -1.15 0.61 10.60
CA VAL A 263 -0.45 -0.58 11.13
C VAL A 263 0.86 -0.20 11.81
N LEU A 264 1.62 0.73 11.23
CA LEU A 264 2.89 1.21 11.80
C LEU A 264 2.73 1.70 13.24
N GLN A 265 1.60 2.35 13.55
CA GLN A 265 1.29 2.83 14.91
C GLN A 265 1.06 1.70 15.93
N GLU A 266 0.68 0.50 15.47
CA GLU A 266 0.48 -0.66 16.35
C GLU A 266 1.74 -1.52 16.51
N LEU A 267 2.81 -1.23 15.78
CA LEU A 267 4.03 -2.03 15.88
C LEU A 267 4.67 -1.88 17.26
N PRO A 268 5.00 -2.99 17.94
CA PRO A 268 5.79 -2.92 19.15
C PRO A 268 7.17 -2.33 18.85
N PRO A 269 7.83 -1.67 19.82
CA PRO A 269 9.10 -0.97 19.58
C PRO A 269 10.19 -1.83 18.93
N ILE A 270 10.24 -3.13 19.25
CA ILE A 270 11.19 -4.09 18.67
C ILE A 270 10.97 -4.22 17.15
N ALA A 271 9.72 -4.34 16.71
CA ALA A 271 9.40 -4.45 15.29
C ALA A 271 9.52 -3.10 14.57
N ALA A 272 9.09 -2.01 15.22
CA ALA A 272 9.17 -0.66 14.66
C ALA A 272 10.63 -0.27 14.33
N LYS A 273 11.62 -0.69 15.14
CA LYS A 273 13.05 -0.45 14.88
C LYS A 273 13.56 -1.05 13.56
N LYS A 274 12.94 -2.13 13.07
CA LYS A 274 13.30 -2.73 11.79
C LYS A 274 12.70 -1.98 10.61
N ILE A 275 11.70 -1.12 10.82
CA ILE A 275 11.20 -0.22 9.77
C ILE A 275 12.18 0.93 9.58
N ARG A 276 13.05 0.83 8.57
CA ARG A 276 14.11 1.81 8.32
C ARG A 276 13.67 2.95 7.42
N ALA A 277 12.72 2.70 6.52
CA ALA A 277 12.17 3.72 5.65
C ALA A 277 10.68 3.48 5.34
N VAL A 278 9.94 4.57 5.15
CA VAL A 278 8.58 4.59 4.62
C VAL A 278 8.56 5.38 3.32
N ILE A 279 7.99 4.78 2.29
CA ILE A 279 7.75 5.38 0.98
C ILE A 279 6.24 5.48 0.84
N THR A 280 5.75 6.69 0.64
CA THR A 280 4.36 6.95 0.27
C THR A 280 4.32 7.47 -1.16
N ALA A 281 3.40 6.96 -1.98
CA ALA A 281 3.22 7.40 -3.35
C ALA A 281 1.73 7.58 -3.64
N GLY A 282 1.34 8.69 -4.28
CA GLY A 282 -0.08 8.92 -4.58
C GLY A 282 -0.94 9.08 -3.32
N SER A 283 -0.39 9.63 -2.23
CA SER A 283 -0.99 9.48 -0.91
C SER A 283 -2.18 10.42 -0.63
N PRO A 284 -3.36 9.89 -0.22
CA PRO A 284 -4.49 10.70 0.24
C PRO A 284 -4.43 11.07 1.73
N ILE A 285 -3.34 10.76 2.45
CA ILE A 285 -3.23 10.96 3.91
C ILE A 285 -3.70 12.35 4.35
N ARG A 286 -3.26 13.42 3.66
CA ARG A 286 -3.67 14.80 3.93
C ARG A 286 -5.18 14.96 4.06
N LYS A 287 -5.88 14.48 3.03
CA LYS A 287 -7.33 14.57 2.91
C LYS A 287 -8.01 13.79 4.02
N TYR A 288 -7.46 12.64 4.41
CA TYR A 288 -7.99 11.87 5.53
C TYR A 288 -7.83 12.60 6.86
N VAL A 289 -6.68 13.22 7.11
CA VAL A 289 -6.42 14.00 8.33
C VAL A 289 -7.36 15.19 8.41
N ASP A 290 -7.48 15.95 7.33
CA ASP A 290 -8.29 17.17 7.31
C ASP A 290 -9.80 16.90 7.35
N LEU A 291 -10.28 15.83 6.70
CA LEU A 291 -11.72 15.52 6.62
C LEU A 291 -12.24 14.72 7.81
N PHE A 292 -11.50 13.74 8.31
CA PHE A 292 -12.00 12.82 9.34
C PHE A 292 -11.45 13.11 10.74
N GLY A 293 -10.64 14.16 10.91
CA GLY A 293 -9.82 14.32 12.11
C GLY A 293 -8.88 13.12 12.32
N TRP A 294 -8.58 12.39 11.24
CA TRP A 294 -7.77 11.18 11.28
C TRP A 294 -6.33 11.57 11.59
N GLY A 295 -5.97 11.60 12.86
CA GLY A 295 -4.70 12.21 13.27
C GLY A 295 -4.81 12.95 14.59
N GLU A 296 -5.98 13.43 15.00
CA GLU A 296 -6.11 14.10 16.31
C GLU A 296 -5.78 13.16 17.50
N HIS A 297 -5.91 11.85 17.29
CA HIS A 297 -5.43 10.80 18.21
C HIS A 297 -4.37 9.86 17.59
N LEU A 298 -4.08 10.03 16.29
CA LEU A 298 -3.21 9.16 15.47
C LEU A 298 -1.98 9.93 14.94
N ALA A 299 -1.73 11.16 15.42
CA ALA A 299 -0.61 11.99 14.98
C ALA A 299 0.75 11.44 15.39
N VAL A 300 0.81 10.36 16.17
CA VAL A 300 2.05 9.81 16.71
C VAL A 300 2.36 8.50 16.01
N VAL A 301 3.48 8.47 15.30
CA VAL A 301 4.06 7.26 14.72
C VAL A 301 5.37 6.92 15.45
N PRO A 302 5.85 5.67 15.43
CA PRO A 302 7.22 5.36 15.79
C PRO A 302 8.20 6.26 15.04
N LYS A 303 9.29 6.66 15.70
CA LYS A 303 10.36 7.39 15.04
C LYS A 303 10.99 6.52 13.94
N ILE A 304 10.71 6.88 12.69
CA ILE A 304 11.31 6.28 11.49
C ILE A 304 12.44 7.17 11.03
N LYS A 305 13.54 6.56 10.56
CA LYS A 305 14.72 7.30 10.12
C LYS A 305 14.48 8.11 8.84
N ARG A 306 13.68 7.56 7.93
CA ARG A 306 13.42 8.15 6.60
C ARG A 306 11.97 7.98 6.17
N TRP A 307 11.35 9.08 5.74
CA TRP A 307 10.04 9.07 5.10
C TRP A 307 10.07 9.94 3.84
N ASP A 308 9.97 9.28 2.68
CA ASP A 308 9.91 9.93 1.37
C ASP A 308 8.49 9.82 0.79
N ASN A 309 7.85 10.95 0.49
CA ASN A 309 6.52 11.05 -0.09
C ASN A 309 6.59 11.50 -1.55
N PHE A 310 6.24 10.62 -2.48
CA PHE A 310 6.25 10.88 -3.91
C PHE A 310 4.88 11.38 -4.39
N LEU A 311 4.90 12.48 -5.13
CA LEU A 311 3.70 13.10 -5.68
C LEU A 311 3.90 13.62 -7.11
N ASP A 312 2.91 13.40 -7.97
CA ASP A 312 2.76 14.10 -9.25
C ASP A 312 1.78 15.27 -9.07
N ALA A 313 2.08 16.43 -9.67
CA ALA A 313 1.23 17.61 -9.57
C ALA A 313 -0.17 17.39 -10.15
N GLN A 314 -0.31 16.52 -11.15
CA GLN A 314 -1.57 16.15 -11.79
C GLN A 314 -2.27 14.97 -11.10
N ASP A 315 -1.62 14.34 -10.12
CA ASP A 315 -2.27 13.33 -9.30
C ASP A 315 -3.17 14.02 -8.27
N ILE A 316 -4.47 13.86 -8.44
CA ILE A 316 -5.50 14.45 -7.57
C ILE A 316 -5.57 13.77 -6.21
N VAL A 317 -5.06 12.54 -6.08
CA VAL A 317 -5.05 11.79 -4.82
C VAL A 317 -3.91 12.26 -3.93
N ALA A 318 -2.72 12.40 -4.51
CA ALA A 318 -1.53 12.83 -3.80
C ALA A 318 -1.68 14.23 -3.21
N ASP A 319 -1.08 14.47 -2.05
CA ASP A 319 -0.79 15.81 -1.54
C ASP A 319 0.55 15.80 -0.81
N ARG A 320 1.06 17.02 -0.55
CA ARG A 320 2.24 17.24 0.27
C ARG A 320 1.97 16.82 1.72
N LEU A 321 2.89 16.07 2.30
CA LEU A 321 2.81 15.60 3.69
C LEU A 321 3.71 16.41 4.63
N ARG A 322 4.67 17.17 4.08
CA ARG A 322 5.56 18.04 4.84
C ARG A 322 4.86 19.25 5.50
N PRO A 323 3.87 19.91 4.88
CA PRO A 323 3.08 20.94 5.55
C PRO A 323 2.32 20.41 6.78
N ARG A 324 2.07 21.27 7.78
CA ARG A 324 1.25 20.95 8.96
C ARG A 324 -0.19 20.59 8.60
N ALA A 325 -0.92 19.97 9.53
CA ALA A 325 -2.37 19.75 9.38
C ALA A 325 -3.12 21.05 9.07
N GLY A 326 -4.12 21.01 8.20
CA GLY A 326 -4.89 22.17 7.77
C GLY A 326 -4.35 22.94 6.56
N TRP A 327 -3.12 22.71 6.10
CA TRP A 327 -2.65 23.22 4.80
C TRP A 327 -3.33 22.48 3.66
N ARG A 328 -3.82 23.21 2.65
CA ARG A 328 -4.49 22.64 1.47
C ARG A 328 -3.72 22.98 0.20
N ARG A 329 -3.87 22.12 -0.81
CA ARG A 329 -3.32 22.36 -2.14
C ARG A 329 -3.86 23.69 -2.69
N GLY A 330 -2.94 24.59 -3.03
CA GLY A 330 -3.26 25.94 -3.53
C GLY A 330 -3.16 27.04 -2.47
N ASP A 331 -3.03 26.68 -1.19
CA ASP A 331 -2.66 27.63 -0.14
C ASP A 331 -1.22 28.13 -0.35
N GLU A 332 -0.89 29.29 0.25
CA GLU A 332 0.49 29.79 0.26
C GLU A 332 1.44 28.77 0.90
N GLU A 333 2.66 28.70 0.37
CA GLU A 333 3.69 27.80 0.87
C GLU A 333 4.07 28.19 2.30
N PRO A 334 3.98 27.26 3.28
CA PRO A 334 4.40 27.55 4.64
C PRO A 334 5.88 27.92 4.69
N ALA A 335 6.25 28.80 5.62
CA ALA A 335 7.66 29.06 5.88
C ALA A 335 8.38 27.77 6.31
N GLU A 336 9.69 27.67 6.07
CA GLU A 336 10.48 26.46 6.36
C GLU A 336 10.37 26.03 7.83
N GLU A 337 10.21 26.99 8.75
CA GLU A 337 10.03 26.77 10.18
C GLU A 337 8.65 26.16 10.53
N GLU A 338 7.66 26.29 9.65
CA GLU A 338 6.31 25.72 9.80
C GLU A 338 6.18 24.32 9.17
N LEU A 339 7.22 23.85 8.45
CA LEU A 339 7.29 22.54 7.79
C LEU A 339 7.67 21.43 8.78
N VAL A 340 6.86 21.27 9.81
CA VAL A 340 7.03 20.28 10.89
C VAL A 340 6.46 18.89 10.56
N GLY A 341 5.91 18.69 9.36
CA GLY A 341 5.21 17.47 8.98
C GLY A 341 3.79 17.37 9.55
N ILE A 342 2.97 16.54 8.93
CA ILE A 342 1.60 16.25 9.41
C ILE A 342 1.57 15.30 10.62
N TYR A 343 2.67 14.59 10.90
CA TYR A 343 2.81 13.66 12.01
C TYR A 343 3.93 14.07 12.97
N GLN A 344 3.78 13.63 14.22
CA GLN A 344 4.80 13.57 15.24
C GLN A 344 5.37 12.15 15.34
N ALA A 345 6.64 12.07 15.70
CA ALA A 345 7.37 10.86 15.98
C ALA A 345 7.49 10.67 17.51
N LEU A 346 7.18 9.49 18.02
CA LEU A 346 7.53 9.08 19.37
C LEU A 346 8.90 8.38 19.37
N ASP A 347 9.86 8.97 20.06
CA ASP A 347 11.13 8.33 20.35
C ASP A 347 10.97 7.42 21.59
N TYR A 348 10.75 6.13 21.38
CA TYR A 348 10.56 5.16 22.46
C TYR A 348 11.74 5.09 23.44
N SER A 349 12.94 5.50 23.04
CA SER A 349 14.11 5.47 23.94
C SER A 349 14.14 6.66 24.89
N LYS A 350 13.56 7.79 24.48
CA LYS A 350 13.55 9.05 25.24
C LYS A 350 12.19 9.39 25.84
N GLY A 351 11.10 8.79 25.32
CA GLY A 351 9.73 9.16 25.66
C GLY A 351 9.33 10.55 25.13
N GLU A 352 10.05 11.07 24.13
CA GLU A 352 9.86 12.42 23.60
C GLU A 352 9.09 12.39 22.28
N LEU A 353 8.23 13.39 22.09
CA LEU A 353 7.58 13.67 20.82
C LEU A 353 8.40 14.71 20.05
N SER A 354 8.65 14.43 18.78
CA SER A 354 9.28 15.38 17.86
C SER A 354 8.50 15.44 16.54
N PRO A 355 8.61 16.52 15.76
CA PRO A 355 8.18 16.53 14.35
C PRO A 355 8.71 15.30 13.60
N MET A 356 7.85 14.63 12.81
CA MET A 356 8.29 13.57 11.90
C MET A 356 8.79 14.22 10.61
N PRO A 357 10.09 14.14 10.27
CA PRO A 357 10.57 14.67 9.00
C PRO A 357 10.00 13.85 7.83
N ILE A 358 9.27 14.52 6.95
CA ILE A 358 8.73 13.94 5.71
C ILE A 358 9.30 14.73 4.54
N ASN A 359 9.91 14.03 3.60
CA ASN A 359 10.49 14.60 2.40
C ASN A 359 9.53 14.43 1.22
N ASP A 360 8.91 15.53 0.79
CA ASP A 360 8.05 15.54 -0.40
C ASP A 360 8.90 15.60 -1.67
N ILE A 361 8.77 14.59 -2.53
CA ILE A 361 9.52 14.42 -3.78
C ILE A 361 8.56 14.50 -4.96
N HIS A 362 8.71 15.55 -5.77
CA HIS A 362 7.93 15.70 -7.00
C HIS A 362 8.44 14.77 -8.10
N VAL A 363 7.52 14.07 -8.75
CA VAL A 363 7.76 13.28 -9.95
C VAL A 363 6.78 13.69 -11.06
N ASN A 364 7.12 13.33 -12.29
CA ASN A 364 6.33 13.59 -13.49
C ASN A 364 5.97 12.27 -14.17
N ASN A 365 5.01 11.56 -13.58
CA ASN A 365 4.43 10.34 -14.14
C ASN A 365 3.73 10.63 -15.48
N MET A 366 3.19 11.83 -15.64
CA MET A 366 2.58 12.28 -16.89
C MET A 366 3.55 12.30 -18.08
N THR A 367 4.86 12.38 -17.85
CA THR A 367 5.88 12.29 -18.89
C THR A 367 6.55 10.92 -18.88
N ASN A 368 6.81 10.38 -17.69
CA ASN A 368 7.73 9.27 -17.48
C ASN A 368 7.08 7.90 -17.27
N SER A 369 5.75 7.83 -17.13
CA SER A 369 4.99 6.57 -17.10
C SER A 369 4.31 6.30 -18.45
N PRO A 370 3.96 5.04 -18.78
CA PRO A 370 3.21 4.73 -20.00
C PRO A 370 1.88 5.47 -20.10
N VAL A 371 1.43 5.72 -21.33
CA VAL A 371 0.13 6.36 -21.58
C VAL A 371 -0.98 5.43 -21.11
N GLY A 372 -1.92 5.95 -20.31
CA GLY A 372 -3.01 5.16 -19.74
C GLY A 372 -3.91 5.95 -18.78
N GLY A 373 -5.00 5.32 -18.37
CA GLY A 373 -6.13 5.98 -17.70
C GLY A 373 -5.84 6.66 -16.36
N LEU A 374 -4.75 6.30 -15.67
CA LEU A 374 -4.31 6.85 -14.38
C LEU A 374 -2.83 7.17 -14.37
N ARG A 375 -2.35 7.73 -15.47
CA ARG A 375 -0.92 8.00 -15.67
C ARG A 375 -0.30 8.80 -14.53
N ALA A 376 -0.92 9.89 -14.07
CA ALA A 376 -0.41 10.71 -12.97
C ALA A 376 -0.31 9.91 -11.64
N HIS A 377 -1.19 8.95 -11.42
CA HIS A 377 -1.23 8.10 -10.23
C HIS A 377 -0.43 6.79 -10.39
N ASN A 378 0.28 6.61 -11.51
CA ASN A 378 1.04 5.39 -11.78
C ASN A 378 2.54 5.63 -11.57
N TYR A 379 2.96 5.48 -10.32
CA TYR A 379 4.35 5.72 -9.90
C TYR A 379 5.27 4.54 -10.23
N TRP A 380 4.75 3.32 -10.22
CA TRP A 380 5.58 2.10 -10.32
C TRP A 380 6.11 1.82 -11.72
N GLU A 381 5.54 2.46 -12.74
CA GLU A 381 6.05 2.44 -14.11
C GLU A 381 6.88 3.68 -14.46
N ASN A 382 7.06 4.63 -13.53
CA ASN A 382 7.97 5.76 -13.72
C ASN A 382 9.42 5.29 -13.49
N THR A 383 10.02 4.76 -14.55
CA THR A 383 11.40 4.24 -14.57
C THR A 383 12.47 5.33 -14.59
N LYS A 384 12.09 6.61 -14.70
CA LYS A 384 13.03 7.75 -14.81
C LYS A 384 13.26 8.47 -13.50
N GLU A 385 12.25 8.54 -12.64
CA GLU A 385 12.32 9.32 -11.39
C GLU A 385 11.98 8.46 -10.17
N PHE A 386 10.82 7.80 -10.18
CA PHE A 386 10.36 7.03 -9.02
C PHE A 386 11.24 5.80 -8.77
N ILE A 387 11.41 4.93 -9.77
CA ILE A 387 12.19 3.69 -9.61
C ILE A 387 13.65 3.97 -9.20
N PRO A 388 14.40 4.89 -9.85
CA PRO A 388 15.75 5.22 -9.39
C PRO A 388 15.80 5.77 -7.96
N ALA A 389 14.80 6.53 -7.53
CA ALA A 389 14.74 7.03 -6.17
C ALA A 389 14.50 5.90 -5.14
N VAL A 390 13.60 4.95 -5.44
CA VAL A 390 13.38 3.75 -4.61
C VAL A 390 14.64 2.89 -4.53
N VAL A 391 15.34 2.68 -5.66
CA VAL A 391 16.62 1.97 -5.72
C VAL A 391 17.65 2.63 -4.79
N LYS A 392 17.75 3.96 -4.83
CA LYS A 392 18.64 4.71 -3.94
C LYS A 392 18.26 4.52 -2.47
N ILE A 393 16.98 4.58 -2.13
CA ILE A 393 16.49 4.33 -0.77
C ILE A 393 16.93 2.95 -0.28
N LEU A 394 16.74 1.91 -1.09
CA LEU A 394 17.11 0.54 -0.72
C LEU A 394 18.61 0.39 -0.53
N ARG A 395 19.43 0.95 -1.43
CA ARG A 395 20.90 0.94 -1.30
C ARG A 395 21.36 1.71 -0.05
N ASP A 396 20.78 2.88 0.23
CA ASP A 396 21.08 3.67 1.42
C ASP A 396 20.75 2.87 2.70
N VAL A 397 19.56 2.25 2.77
CA VAL A 397 19.15 1.42 3.93
C VAL A 397 20.07 0.23 4.15
N MET A 398 20.50 -0.44 3.07
CA MET A 398 21.45 -1.55 3.16
C MET A 398 22.81 -1.10 3.69
N ALA A 399 23.36 0.00 3.16
CA ALA A 399 24.65 0.53 3.59
C ALA A 399 24.62 0.94 5.07
N GLU A 400 23.52 1.53 5.54
CA GLU A 400 23.35 1.86 6.95
C GLU A 400 23.24 0.63 7.85
N ALA A 401 22.55 -0.42 7.41
CA ALA A 401 22.43 -1.66 8.15
C ALA A 401 23.79 -2.35 8.33
N GLU A 402 24.70 -2.21 7.36
CA GLU A 402 26.08 -2.70 7.49
C GLU A 402 26.89 -1.92 8.54
N LEU A 403 26.63 -0.62 8.70
CA LEU A 403 27.30 0.23 9.68
C LEU A 403 26.82 -0.02 11.11
N ASP A 404 25.56 -0.38 11.31
CA ASP A 404 24.99 -0.67 12.65
C ASP A 404 25.52 -2.01 13.24
N VAL A 405 26.22 -2.82 12.44
CA VAL A 405 26.79 -4.14 12.83
C VAL A 405 28.27 -4.06 13.21
N VAL A 406 28.95 -2.94 12.92
CA VAL A 406 30.36 -2.65 13.27
C VAL A 406 30.41 -1.89 14.60
#